data_AF-A0A060CAP2-F1
#
_entry.id   AF-A0A060CAP2-F1
#
_cell.length_a   1.000
_cell.length_b   1.000
_cell.length_c   1.000
_cell.angle_alpha   90.00
_cell.angle_beta   90.00
_cell.angle_gamma   90.00
#
_symmetry.space_group_name_H-M   'P 1'
#
loop_
_entity.id
_entity.type
_entity.pdbx_description
1 polymer ?
#
loop_
_entity_poly.entity_id
_entity_poly.type
_entity_poly.pdbx_seq_one_letter_code
_entity_poly.pdbx_strand_id
1 'polypeptide(L)'
;PEVETKEYGGVPSLDVSASYDEENGKGAVFIVNRGLTDAVLTDLEWQDGKSVEITEAWQLAGSNPKALNTWEQPNTLTAKQIDAPRVEGGKATISVPPLSFTAILTKVG
;
A
#
# COMPACT_ATOMS: atom_id res chain seq x y z
N PRO A 1 -10.39 -3.28 9.16
CA PRO A 1 -10.04 -3.55 10.57
C PRO A 1 -9.81 -2.24 11.33
N GLU A 2 -9.98 -2.26 12.65
CA GLU A 2 -9.68 -1.12 13.52
C GLU A 2 -8.48 -1.42 14.42
N VAL A 3 -7.76 -0.37 14.80
CA VAL A 3 -6.68 -0.40 15.79
C VAL A 3 -7.04 0.52 16.94
N GLU A 4 -6.88 0.04 18.17
CA GLU A 4 -7.17 0.83 19.36
C GLU A 4 -6.10 1.90 19.60
N THR A 5 -6.55 3.09 19.97
CA THR A 5 -5.67 4.21 20.33
C THR A 5 -6.06 4.75 21.70
N LYS A 6 -5.09 5.33 22.41
CA LYS A 6 -5.32 5.87 23.75
C LYS A 6 -6.25 7.09 23.77
N GLU A 7 -6.21 7.89 22.71
CA GLU A 7 -6.90 9.19 22.66
C GLU A 7 -8.19 9.16 21.82
N TYR A 8 -8.25 8.32 20.78
CA TYR A 8 -9.35 8.33 19.81
C TYR A 8 -10.15 7.01 19.77
N GLY A 9 -9.82 6.02 20.60
CA GLY A 9 -10.42 4.68 20.53
C GLY A 9 -10.03 3.94 19.25
N GLY A 10 -10.91 3.08 18.74
CA GLY A 10 -10.73 2.35 17.49
C GLY A 10 -10.68 3.28 16.27
N VAL A 11 -9.60 3.19 15.49
CA VAL A 11 -9.44 3.90 14.22
C VAL A 11 -9.16 2.92 13.08
N PRO A 12 -9.46 3.25 11.81
CA PRO A 12 -9.11 2.38 10.68
C PRO A 12 -7.63 1.99 10.70
N SER A 13 -7.37 0.70 10.53
CA SER A 13 -6.01 0.17 10.46
C SER A 13 -5.31 0.59 9.17
N LEU A 14 -6.08 0.85 8.11
CA LEU A 14 -5.57 1.34 6.83
C LEU A 14 -5.87 2.82 6.65
N ASP A 15 -4.89 3.51 6.09
CA ASP A 15 -5.04 4.86 5.55
C ASP A 15 -4.62 4.82 4.09
N VAL A 16 -5.48 5.33 3.21
CA VAL A 16 -5.35 5.14 1.75
C VAL A 16 -5.56 6.46 1.04
N SER A 17 -4.68 6.76 0.10
CA SER A 17 -4.86 7.86 -0.84
C SER A 17 -4.54 7.41 -2.26
N ALA A 18 -5.10 8.12 -3.24
CA ALA A 18 -4.83 7.88 -4.65
C ALA A 18 -4.68 9.20 -5.39
N SER A 19 -3.83 9.20 -6.41
CA SER A 19 -3.68 10.31 -7.36
C SER A 19 -3.75 9.79 -8.79
N TYR A 20 -4.17 10.66 -9.71
CA TYR A 20 -4.34 10.31 -11.11
C TYR A 20 -3.92 11.49 -12.00
N ASP A 21 -3.04 11.20 -12.94
CA ASP A 21 -2.64 12.05 -14.04
C ASP A 21 -3.46 11.67 -15.27
N GLU A 22 -4.47 12.48 -15.56
CA GLU A 22 -5.41 12.23 -16.66
C GLU A 22 -4.75 12.37 -18.04
N GLU A 23 -3.77 13.27 -18.20
CA GLU A 23 -3.11 13.52 -19.48
C GLU A 23 -2.29 12.31 -19.93
N ASN A 24 -1.61 11.64 -18.98
CA ASN A 24 -0.76 10.50 -19.27
C ASN A 24 -1.40 9.14 -18.93
N GLY A 25 -2.63 9.14 -18.37
CA GLY A 25 -3.33 7.94 -17.93
C GLY A 25 -2.59 7.18 -16.83
N LYS A 26 -1.83 7.87 -15.97
CA LYS A 26 -1.03 7.25 -14.90
C LYS A 26 -1.67 7.49 -13.54
N GLY A 27 -1.69 6.48 -12.69
CA GLY A 27 -2.19 6.60 -11.33
C GLY A 27 -1.19 6.10 -10.30
N ALA A 28 -1.41 6.52 -9.06
CA ALA A 28 -0.72 5.97 -7.90
C ALA A 28 -1.71 5.75 -6.75
N VAL A 29 -1.57 4.64 -6.03
CA VAL A 29 -2.30 4.35 -4.78
C VAL A 29 -1.28 4.15 -3.67
N PHE A 30 -1.50 4.80 -2.54
CA PHE A 30 -0.64 4.73 -1.36
C PHE A 30 -1.44 4.19 -0.19
N ILE A 31 -0.92 3.14 0.46
CA ILE A 31 -1.60 2.43 1.55
C ILE A 31 -0.65 2.36 2.75
N VAL A 32 -1.10 2.86 3.89
CA VAL A 32 -0.42 2.69 5.18
C VAL A 32 -1.20 1.67 6.00
N ASN A 33 -0.53 0.63 6.51
CA ASN A 33 -1.09 -0.23 7.55
C ASN A 33 -0.51 0.15 8.92
N ARG A 34 -1.36 0.76 9.74
CA ARG A 34 -1.10 1.20 11.11
C ARG A 34 -1.13 0.06 12.13
N GLY A 35 -1.60 -1.13 11.73
CA GLY A 35 -1.60 -2.33 12.53
C GLY A 35 -0.20 -2.79 12.90
N LEU A 36 -0.06 -3.34 14.11
CA LEU A 36 1.22 -3.79 14.66
C LEU A 36 1.52 -5.27 14.36
N THR A 37 0.49 -6.07 14.08
CA THR A 37 0.56 -7.54 14.08
C THR A 37 0.13 -8.15 12.76
N ASP A 38 -1.02 -7.74 12.26
CA ASP A 38 -1.69 -8.47 11.19
C ASP A 38 -1.55 -7.79 9.84
N ALA A 39 -1.30 -8.61 8.82
CA ALA A 39 -1.44 -8.19 7.45
C ALA A 39 -2.93 -7.98 7.13
N VAL A 40 -3.23 -6.99 6.31
CA VAL A 40 -4.61 -6.71 5.86
C VAL A 40 -4.70 -7.03 4.38
N LEU A 41 -5.54 -8.02 4.05
CA LEU A 41 -5.90 -8.30 2.67
C LEU A 41 -6.81 -7.17 2.17
N THR A 42 -6.37 -6.46 1.14
CA THR A 42 -6.99 -5.23 0.66
C THR A 42 -7.37 -5.38 -0.80
N ASP A 43 -8.64 -5.09 -1.07
CA ASP A 43 -9.18 -5.06 -2.43
C ASP A 43 -9.12 -3.63 -2.97
N LEU A 44 -8.58 -3.49 -4.17
CA LEU A 44 -8.55 -2.27 -4.95
C LEU A 44 -9.52 -2.43 -6.12
N GLU A 45 -10.43 -1.48 -6.29
CA GLU A 45 -11.49 -1.55 -7.29
C GLU A 45 -11.54 -0.26 -8.11
N TRP A 46 -11.43 -0.39 -9.43
CA TRP A 46 -11.61 0.69 -10.39
C TRP A 46 -13.04 0.67 -10.91
N GLN A 47 -13.81 1.68 -10.52
CA GLN A 47 -15.27 1.72 -10.73
C GLN A 47 -15.71 2.52 -11.96
N ASP A 48 -14.79 3.17 -12.67
CA ASP A 48 -15.09 3.97 -13.87
C ASP A 48 -15.21 3.12 -15.15
N GLY A 49 -15.01 1.80 -15.03
CA GLY A 49 -15.12 0.84 -16.13
C GLY A 49 -13.94 0.85 -17.10
N LYS A 50 -12.89 1.64 -16.85
CA LYS A 50 -11.69 1.65 -17.70
C LYS A 50 -10.81 0.44 -17.41
N SER A 51 -10.09 -0.02 -18.43
CA SER A 51 -9.08 -1.05 -18.25
C SER A 51 -7.88 -0.44 -17.54
N VAL A 52 -7.54 -0.99 -16.38
CA VAL A 52 -6.39 -0.54 -15.59
C VAL A 52 -5.41 -1.68 -15.41
N GLU A 53 -4.13 -1.38 -15.59
CA GLU A 53 -3.02 -2.25 -15.27
C GLU A 53 -2.28 -1.68 -14.05
N ILE A 54 -1.88 -2.56 -13.13
CA ILE A 54 -0.90 -2.22 -12.09
C ILE A 54 0.48 -2.53 -12.67
N THR A 55 1.27 -1.49 -12.92
CA THR A 55 2.58 -1.63 -13.56
C THR A 55 3.68 -1.96 -12.56
N GLU A 56 3.57 -1.41 -11.33
CA GLU A 56 4.55 -1.65 -10.27
C GLU A 56 3.87 -1.64 -8.90
N ALA A 57 4.43 -2.41 -7.97
CA ALA A 57 4.07 -2.37 -6.57
C ALA A 57 5.32 -2.42 -5.69
N TRP A 58 5.36 -1.57 -4.67
CA TRP A 58 6.50 -1.38 -3.79
C TRP A 58 6.04 -1.41 -2.34
N GLN A 59 6.78 -2.09 -1.48
CA GLN A 59 6.47 -2.20 -0.06
C GLN A 59 7.67 -1.83 0.80
N LEU A 60 7.46 -0.94 1.75
CA LEU A 60 8.32 -0.69 2.88
C LEU A 60 7.64 -1.29 4.11
N ALA A 61 8.26 -2.28 4.75
CA ALA A 61 7.73 -2.89 5.96
C ALA A 61 8.85 -3.14 6.97
N GLY A 62 8.57 -2.87 8.24
CA GLY A 62 9.48 -3.13 9.35
C GLY A 62 8.88 -4.12 10.33
N SER A 63 9.73 -4.82 11.07
CA SER A 63 9.32 -5.72 12.17
C SER A 63 9.14 -4.98 13.51
N ASN A 64 9.53 -3.70 13.58
CA ASN A 64 9.47 -2.88 14.78
C ASN A 64 9.14 -1.43 14.39
N PRO A 65 8.20 -0.73 15.08
CA PRO A 65 7.89 0.67 14.82
C PRO A 65 9.09 1.63 14.96
N LYS A 66 10.13 1.21 15.67
CA LYS A 66 11.39 1.95 15.87
C LYS A 66 12.53 1.44 15.00
N ALA A 67 12.27 0.54 14.05
CA ALA A 67 13.30 0.12 13.10
C ALA A 67 13.78 1.34 12.29
N LEU A 68 15.10 1.45 12.12
CA LEU A 68 15.74 2.56 11.42
C LEU A 68 16.99 2.09 10.68
N ASN A 69 17.42 2.90 9.72
CA ASN A 69 18.73 2.77 9.09
C ASN A 69 19.78 3.49 9.96
N THR A 70 20.94 2.86 10.15
CA THR A 70 22.11 3.48 10.81
C THR A 70 23.24 3.66 9.81
N TRP A 71 24.34 4.31 10.21
CA TRP A 71 25.53 4.43 9.36
C TRP A 71 26.13 3.06 9.04
N GLU A 72 26.12 2.14 10.00
CA GLU A 72 26.64 0.78 9.87
C GLU A 72 25.68 -0.14 9.10
N GLN A 73 24.37 0.13 9.17
CA GLN A 73 23.31 -0.62 8.51
C GLN A 73 22.35 0.32 7.77
N PRO A 74 22.77 0.89 6.62
CA PRO A 74 22.03 1.96 5.96
C PRO A 74 20.77 1.48 5.22
N ASN A 75 20.60 0.16 5.06
CA ASN A 75 19.55 -0.43 4.23
C ASN A 75 18.68 -1.45 4.98
N THR A 76 18.60 -1.36 6.32
CA THR A 76 17.74 -2.22 7.14
C THR A 76 16.26 -2.04 6.82
N LEU A 77 15.85 -0.81 6.51
CA LEU A 77 14.49 -0.42 6.17
C LEU A 77 14.50 0.31 4.83
N THR A 78 14.19 -0.41 3.77
CA THR A 78 14.11 0.09 2.39
C THR A 78 12.88 -0.47 1.69
N ALA A 79 12.35 0.29 0.74
CA ALA A 79 11.24 -0.18 -0.07
C ALA A 79 11.74 -1.29 -1.00
N LYS A 80 10.98 -2.37 -1.08
CA LYS A 80 11.24 -3.50 -1.95
C LYS A 80 10.14 -3.59 -2.98
N GLN A 81 10.52 -3.79 -4.23
CA GLN A 81 9.54 -4.11 -5.26
C GLN A 81 8.95 -5.49 -4.96
N ILE A 82 7.64 -5.60 -5.15
CA ILE A 82 6.90 -6.87 -5.04
C ILE A 82 6.21 -7.16 -6.37
N ASP A 83 5.71 -8.38 -6.50
CA ASP A 83 4.90 -8.74 -7.66
C ASP A 83 3.65 -7.86 -7.72
N ALA A 84 3.47 -7.18 -8.85
CA ALA A 84 2.29 -6.38 -9.12
C ALA A 84 1.05 -7.31 -9.17
N PRO A 85 0.01 -7.08 -8.34
CA PRO A 85 -1.19 -7.87 -8.41
C PRO A 85 -1.89 -7.61 -9.76
N ARG A 86 -2.46 -8.66 -10.34
CA ARG A 86 -3.21 -8.53 -11.59
C ARG A 86 -4.57 -7.90 -11.32
N VAL A 87 -5.00 -7.05 -12.24
CA VAL A 87 -6.35 -6.51 -12.26
C VAL A 87 -7.24 -7.45 -13.07
N GLU A 88 -8.24 -8.04 -12.43
CA GLU A 88 -9.22 -8.92 -13.05
C GLU A 88 -10.62 -8.36 -12.78
N GLY A 89 -11.39 -8.09 -13.85
CA GLY A 89 -12.73 -7.51 -13.70
C GLY A 89 -12.76 -6.15 -12.99
N GLY A 90 -11.72 -5.33 -13.18
CA GLY A 90 -11.60 -4.02 -12.51
C GLY A 90 -11.16 -4.10 -11.04
N LYS A 91 -10.76 -5.29 -10.55
CA LYS A 91 -10.37 -5.52 -9.16
C LYS A 91 -8.99 -6.14 -9.06
N ALA A 92 -8.21 -5.73 -8.07
CA ALA A 92 -6.97 -6.39 -7.67
C ALA A 92 -6.94 -6.57 -6.15
N THR A 93 -6.29 -7.63 -5.68
CA THR A 93 -6.14 -7.89 -4.24
C THR A 93 -4.66 -7.86 -3.87
N ILE A 94 -4.33 -7.17 -2.78
CA ILE A 94 -2.98 -7.06 -2.25
C ILE A 94 -2.95 -7.35 -0.75
N SER A 95 -1.93 -8.08 -0.29
CA SER A 95 -1.64 -8.24 1.13
C SER A 95 -0.76 -7.09 1.61
N VAL A 96 -1.26 -6.31 2.57
CA VAL A 96 -0.55 -5.16 3.15
C VAL A 96 -0.02 -5.54 4.54
N PRO A 97 1.30 -5.77 4.71
CA PRO A 97 1.88 -6.18 6.00
C PRO A 97 1.59 -5.18 7.13
N PRO A 98 1.67 -5.58 8.41
CA PRO A 98 1.66 -4.60 9.51
C PRO A 98 2.85 -3.64 9.38
N LEU A 99 2.75 -2.46 10.01
CA LEU A 99 3.83 -1.47 10.08
C LEU A 99 4.43 -1.17 8.69
N SER A 100 3.57 -0.97 7.71
CA SER A 100 4.00 -0.88 6.32
C SER A 100 3.43 0.32 5.58
N PHE A 101 4.16 0.69 4.54
CA PHE A 101 3.75 1.59 3.48
C PHE A 101 3.86 0.85 2.15
N THR A 102 2.77 0.83 1.40
CA THR A 102 2.68 0.22 0.06
C THR A 102 2.36 1.31 -0.96
N ALA A 103 3.11 1.35 -2.05
CA ALA A 103 2.86 2.20 -3.20
C ALA A 103 2.58 1.34 -4.43
N ILE A 104 1.53 1.67 -5.17
CA ILE A 104 1.08 0.95 -6.37
C ILE A 104 1.00 1.96 -7.50
N LEU A 105 1.65 1.67 -8.61
CA LEU A 105 1.59 2.48 -9.82
C LEU A 105 0.68 1.82 -10.82
N THR A 106 -0.21 2.61 -11.42
CA THR A 106 -1.18 2.12 -12.40
C THR A 106 -1.10 2.87 -13.70
N LYS A 107 -1.58 2.21 -14.75
CA LYS A 107 -1.76 2.80 -16.07
C LYS A 107 -3.13 2.42 -16.60
N VAL A 108 -3.85 3.40 -17.13
CA VAL A 108 -5.08 3.19 -17.89
C VAL A 108 -4.70 2.82 -19.32
N GLY A 109 -5.29 1.74 -19.82
CA GLY A 109 -5.16 1.26 -21.20
C GLY A 109 -6.11 1.93 -22.16
#